data_AF-A0A8T0EV84-F1
#
_entry.id   AF-A0A8T0EV84-F1
#
_cell.length_a   1.000
_cell.length_b   1.000
_cell.length_c   1.000
_cell.angle_alpha   90.00
_cell.angle_beta   90.00
_cell.angle_gamma   90.00
#
_symmetry.space_group_name_H-M   'P 1'
#
loop_
_entity.id
_entity.type
_entity.pdbx_description
1 polymer ?
#
loop_
_entity_poly.entity_id
_entity_poly.type
_entity_poly.pdbx_seq_one_letter_code
_entity_poly.pdbx_strand_id
1 'polypeptide(L)'
;MAFMSKGRKQDLIKLATELGEEVEGDLKVIELRELIFKTSIYKEDLDFVKDTLENIITERLEREERERDERDRAYELEKLRLQVESQKLEQTPGLELLPADQQATFNLKKLLPDFDPQDLGHDPFLNLFERQRKF
;
A
#
# COMPACT_ATOMS: atom_id res chain seq x y z
N MET A 1 18.52 -0.93 35.37
CA MET A 1 17.15 -1.39 35.09
C MET A 1 16.97 -1.55 33.57
N ALA A 2 16.84 -2.78 33.06
CA ALA A 2 16.93 -3.09 31.62
C ALA A 2 15.56 -3.26 30.90
N PHE A 3 14.43 -3.02 31.57
CA PHE A 3 13.11 -3.22 30.94
C PHE A 3 12.72 -2.07 30.01
N MET A 4 13.19 -0.84 30.26
CA MET A 4 12.96 0.32 29.39
C MET A 4 13.73 0.30 28.07
N SER A 5 14.57 -0.72 27.84
CA SER A 5 15.13 -1.01 26.51
C SER A 5 14.26 -1.94 25.66
N LYS A 6 13.20 -2.55 26.22
CA LYS A 6 12.26 -3.37 25.45
C LYS A 6 11.32 -2.55 24.56
N GLY A 7 10.97 -1.34 24.99
CA GLY A 7 10.09 -0.43 24.25
C GLY A 7 10.80 0.43 23.20
N ARG A 8 10.10 0.73 22.09
CA ARG A 8 10.47 1.74 21.09
C ARG A 8 10.30 3.15 21.66
N LYS A 9 10.87 4.18 21.00
CA LYS A 9 10.68 5.60 21.39
C LYS A 9 9.19 5.94 21.57
N GLN A 10 8.34 5.46 20.65
CA GLN A 10 6.89 5.68 20.71
C GLN A 10 6.22 5.06 21.93
N ASP A 11 6.66 3.87 22.37
CA ASP A 11 6.10 3.23 23.56
C ASP A 11 6.49 3.99 24.84
N LEU A 12 7.72 4.51 24.89
CA LEU A 12 8.19 5.33 26.01
C LEU A 12 7.47 6.68 26.09
N ILE A 13 7.13 7.28 24.94
CA ILE A 13 6.30 8.50 24.90
C ILE A 13 4.92 8.20 25.49
N LYS A 14 4.26 7.14 25.02
CA LYS A 14 2.94 6.73 25.55
C LYS A 14 2.98 6.44 27.04
N LEU A 15 4.01 5.71 27.49
CA LEU A 15 4.21 5.40 28.90
C LEU A 15 4.31 6.68 29.73
N ALA A 16 5.12 7.65 29.30
CA ALA A 16 5.24 8.91 30.01
C ALA A 16 3.91 9.70 30.02
N THR A 17 3.17 9.71 28.91
CA THR A 17 1.81 10.29 28.87
C THR A 17 0.85 9.61 29.85
N GLU A 18 0.92 8.29 29.97
CA GLU A 18 0.08 7.50 30.88
C GLU A 18 0.47 7.68 32.35
N LEU A 19 1.74 7.98 32.61
CA LEU A 19 2.24 8.39 33.93
C LEU A 19 1.91 9.87 34.27
N GLY A 20 1.19 10.57 33.40
CA GLY A 20 0.76 11.96 33.61
C GLY A 20 1.82 13.01 33.28
N GLU A 21 2.91 12.63 32.61
CA GLU A 21 3.94 13.55 32.13
C GLU A 21 3.67 13.95 30.68
N GLU A 22 3.66 15.25 30.40
CA GLU A 22 3.48 15.75 29.04
C GLU A 22 4.82 15.66 28.29
N VAL A 23 4.85 14.82 27.26
CA VAL A 23 6.05 14.59 26.47
C VAL A 23 5.99 15.40 25.18
N GLU A 24 6.90 16.35 25.04
CA GLU A 24 7.15 17.04 23.78
C GLU A 24 7.84 16.09 22.79
N GLY A 25 7.38 16.07 21.53
CA GLY A 25 7.78 15.06 20.52
C GLY A 25 9.27 15.02 20.18
N ASP A 26 10.00 16.09 20.47
CA ASP A 26 11.41 16.26 20.16
C ASP A 26 12.36 15.66 21.21
N LEU A 27 11.83 15.16 22.34
CA LEU A 27 12.64 14.57 23.40
C LEU A 27 13.38 13.30 22.94
N LYS A 28 14.64 13.18 23.38
CA LYS A 28 15.48 11.99 23.12
C LYS A 28 15.03 10.83 24.00
N VAL A 29 15.34 9.60 23.58
CA VAL A 29 15.04 8.38 24.37
C VAL A 29 15.67 8.43 25.76
N ILE A 30 16.83 9.06 25.91
CA ILE A 30 17.51 9.23 27.19
C ILE A 30 16.70 10.18 28.09
N GLU A 31 16.29 11.33 27.57
CA GLU A 31 15.49 12.34 28.28
C GLU A 31 14.12 11.78 28.71
N LEU A 32 13.48 10.98 27.84
CA LEU A 32 12.23 10.28 28.17
C LEU A 32 12.39 9.30 29.33
N ARG A 33 13.49 8.53 29.35
CA ARG A 33 13.78 7.61 30.47
C ARG A 33 14.02 8.38 31.75
N GLU A 34 14.77 9.48 31.69
CA GLU A 34 15.00 10.34 32.85
C GLU A 34 13.70 10.96 33.39
N LEU A 35 12.79 11.37 32.51
CA LEU A 35 11.48 11.88 32.90
C LEU A 35 10.68 10.81 33.64
N ILE A 36 10.60 9.61 33.07
CA ILE A 36 9.93 8.46 33.70
C ILE A 36 10.56 8.15 35.07
N PHE A 37 11.90 8.14 35.18
CA PHE A 37 12.61 7.92 36.44
C PHE A 37 12.36 9.01 37.50
N LYS A 38 12.03 10.23 37.08
CA LYS A 38 11.74 11.35 37.98
C LYS A 38 10.32 11.29 38.55
N THR A 39 9.37 10.66 37.85
CA THR A 39 8.00 10.51 38.33
C THR A 39 7.94 9.81 39.68
N SER A 40 7.00 10.23 40.54
CA SER A 40 6.76 9.58 41.83
C SER A 40 6.25 8.15 41.64
N ILE A 41 5.46 7.90 40.58
CA ILE A 41 4.89 6.59 40.24
C ILE A 41 6.00 5.55 40.02
N TYR A 42 7.10 5.93 39.35
CA TYR A 42 8.24 5.02 39.17
C TYR A 42 8.88 4.58 40.50
N LYS A 43 8.87 5.45 41.51
CA LYS A 43 9.46 5.18 42.83
C LYS A 43 8.50 4.42 43.75
N GLU A 44 7.21 4.67 43.59
CA GLU A 44 6.15 4.04 44.38
C GLU A 44 5.86 2.62 43.86
N ASP A 45 5.63 2.47 42.56
CA ASP A 45 5.17 1.22 41.94
C ASP A 45 5.94 0.90 40.65
N LEU A 46 7.12 0.29 40.80
CA LEU A 46 7.95 -0.16 39.68
C LEU A 46 7.22 -1.20 38.80
N ASP A 47 6.50 -2.12 39.44
CA ASP A 47 5.78 -3.20 38.76
C ASP A 47 4.65 -2.63 37.89
N PHE A 48 3.97 -1.58 38.36
CA PHE A 48 2.97 -0.87 37.57
C PHE A 48 3.59 -0.30 36.29
N VAL A 49 4.72 0.43 36.39
CA VAL A 49 5.40 0.99 35.21
C VAL A 49 5.83 -0.10 34.23
N LYS A 50 6.27 -1.25 34.74
CA LYS A 50 6.66 -2.40 33.92
C LYS A 50 5.45 -3.02 33.22
N ASP A 51 4.36 -3.27 33.93
CA ASP A 51 3.14 -3.85 33.39
C ASP A 51 2.49 -2.93 32.36
N THR A 52 2.47 -1.61 32.61
CA THR A 52 2.01 -0.61 31.64
C THR A 52 2.86 -0.63 30.37
N LEU A 53 4.18 -0.69 30.49
CA LEU A 53 5.06 -0.80 29.32
C LEU A 53 4.84 -2.10 28.55
N GLU A 54 4.66 -3.23 29.25
CA GLU A 54 4.35 -4.51 28.63
C GLU A 54 3.02 -4.43 27.88
N ASN A 55 1.95 -3.91 28.50
CA ASN A 55 0.65 -3.70 27.86
C ASN A 55 0.73 -2.82 26.60
N ILE A 56 1.46 -1.70 26.65
CA ILE A 56 1.64 -0.82 25.47
C ILE A 56 2.31 -1.59 24.32
N ILE A 57 3.30 -2.43 24.63
CA ILE A 57 4.00 -3.25 23.64
C ILE A 57 3.05 -4.29 23.05
N THR A 58 2.26 -4.97 23.89
CA THR A 58 1.27 -5.98 23.44
C THR A 58 0.20 -5.36 22.57
N GLU A 59 -0.39 -4.24 22.98
CA GLU A 59 -1.46 -3.56 22.23
C GLU A 59 -0.98 -3.14 20.83
N ARG A 60 0.28 -2.71 20.72
CA ARG A 60 0.91 -2.37 19.46
C ARG A 60 1.09 -3.60 18.55
N LEU A 61 1.54 -4.73 19.11
CA LEU A 61 1.67 -6.00 18.37
C LEU A 61 0.30 -6.48 17.87
N GLU A 62 -0.72 -6.47 18.73
CA GLU A 62 -2.08 -6.86 18.36
C GLU A 62 -2.68 -5.95 17.28
N ARG A 63 -2.36 -4.65 17.32
CA ARG A 63 -2.79 -3.71 16.28
C ARG A 63 -2.12 -3.99 14.94
N GLU A 64 -0.82 -4.26 14.94
CA GLU A 64 -0.08 -4.64 13.73
C GLU A 64 -0.57 -5.98 13.17
N GLU A 65 -0.96 -6.93 14.03
CA GLU A 65 -1.55 -8.21 13.63
C GLU A 65 -2.95 -8.02 13.02
N ARG A 66 -3.82 -7.26 13.67
CA ARG A 66 -5.15 -6.95 13.13
C ARG A 66 -5.09 -6.24 11.77
N GLU A 67 -4.16 -5.31 11.58
CA GLU A 67 -3.97 -4.66 10.28
C GLU A 67 -3.50 -5.64 9.20
N ARG A 68 -2.72 -6.66 9.55
CA ARG A 68 -2.33 -7.72 8.60
C ARG A 68 -3.53 -8.60 8.25
N ASP A 69 -4.28 -9.05 9.25
CA ASP A 69 -5.48 -9.86 9.04
C ASP A 69 -6.52 -9.14 8.18
N GLU A 70 -6.73 -7.85 8.40
CA GLU A 70 -7.64 -7.03 7.60
C GLU A 70 -7.16 -6.90 6.14
N ARG A 71 -5.85 -6.73 5.93
CA ARG A 71 -5.26 -6.70 4.58
C ARG A 71 -5.42 -8.05 3.87
N ASP A 72 -5.17 -9.15 4.56
CA ASP A 72 -5.30 -10.49 3.99
C ASP A 72 -6.76 -10.79 3.62
N ARG A 73 -7.72 -10.44 4.49
CA ARG A 73 -9.15 -10.55 4.19
C ARG A 73 -9.57 -9.68 3.01
N ALA A 74 -9.07 -8.44 2.93
CA ALA A 74 -9.36 -7.55 1.81
C ALA A 74 -8.84 -8.12 0.49
N TYR A 75 -7.64 -8.70 0.50
CA TYR A 75 -7.05 -9.35 -0.67
C TYR A 75 -7.85 -10.59 -1.11
N GLU A 76 -8.28 -11.43 -0.18
CA GLU A 76 -9.14 -12.59 -0.48
C GLU A 76 -10.49 -12.17 -1.09
N LEU A 77 -11.11 -11.13 -0.54
CA LEU A 77 -12.36 -10.54 -1.06
C LEU A 77 -12.19 -10.01 -2.49
N GLU A 78 -11.08 -9.30 -2.77
CA GLU A 78 -10.80 -8.78 -4.11
C GLU A 78 -10.55 -9.91 -5.12
N LYS A 79 -9.81 -10.95 -4.73
CA LYS A 79 -9.62 -12.14 -5.56
C LYS A 79 -10.93 -12.83 -5.90
N LEU A 80 -11.83 -12.99 -4.92
CA LEU A 80 -13.15 -13.57 -5.14
C LEU A 80 -14.00 -12.68 -6.05
N ARG A 81 -13.95 -11.35 -5.86
CA ARG A 81 -14.67 -10.39 -6.72
C ARG A 81 -14.24 -10.52 -8.18
N LEU A 82 -12.94 -10.57 -8.45
CA LEU A 82 -12.39 -10.78 -9.79
C LEU A 82 -12.82 -12.12 -10.39
N GLN A 83 -12.86 -13.19 -9.59
CA GLN A 83 -13.32 -14.50 -10.05
C GLN A 83 -14.82 -14.51 -10.38
N VAL A 84 -15.65 -13.81 -9.60
CA VAL A 84 -17.07 -13.65 -9.91
C VAL A 84 -17.27 -12.79 -11.15
N GLU A 85 -16.49 -11.73 -11.32
CA GLU A 85 -16.54 -10.88 -12.50
C GLU A 85 -16.12 -11.62 -13.78
N SER A 86 -15.05 -12.43 -13.71
CA SER A 86 -14.64 -13.27 -14.84
C SER A 86 -15.70 -14.32 -15.19
N GLN A 87 -16.30 -14.99 -14.20
CA GLN A 87 -17.41 -15.92 -14.44
C GLN A 87 -18.64 -15.24 -15.04
N LYS A 88 -18.96 -14.01 -14.60
CA LYS A 88 -20.07 -13.23 -15.19
C LYS A 88 -19.81 -12.88 -16.65
N LEU A 89 -18.57 -12.53 -17.00
CA LEU A 89 -18.17 -12.29 -18.38
C LEU A 89 -18.27 -13.56 -19.24
N GLU A 90 -17.94 -14.73 -18.69
CA GLU A 90 -18.12 -16.01 -19.40
C GLU A 90 -19.60 -16.43 -19.50
N GLN A 91 -20.47 -15.96 -18.60
CA GLN A 91 -21.89 -16.28 -18.58
C GLN A 91 -22.78 -15.29 -19.32
N THR A 92 -22.26 -14.16 -19.84
CA THR A 92 -23.03 -13.33 -20.78
C THR A 92 -23.12 -14.03 -22.14
N PRO A 93 -24.29 -14.51 -22.58
CA PRO A 93 -24.50 -14.90 -23.97
C PRO A 93 -24.75 -13.60 -24.73
N GLY A 94 -23.69 -12.87 -25.05
CA GLY A 94 -23.78 -11.52 -25.63
C GLY A 94 -22.76 -11.20 -26.72
N LEU A 95 -21.71 -12.00 -26.86
CA LEU A 95 -21.07 -12.21 -28.16
C LEU A 95 -21.35 -13.65 -28.54
N GLU A 96 -22.49 -13.85 -29.21
CA GLU A 96 -22.57 -14.98 -30.13
C GLU A 96 -21.28 -14.97 -30.95
N LEU A 97 -20.55 -16.08 -30.84
CA LEU A 97 -19.61 -16.54 -31.82
C LEU A 97 -20.34 -16.45 -33.17
N LEU A 98 -20.21 -15.30 -33.84
CA LEU A 98 -20.52 -15.21 -35.25
C LEU A 98 -19.75 -16.36 -35.90
N PRO A 99 -20.38 -17.15 -36.79
CA PRO A 99 -19.69 -18.22 -37.50
C PRO A 99 -18.39 -17.65 -38.07
N ALA A 100 -17.31 -18.43 -38.06
CA ALA A 100 -15.94 -17.97 -38.34
C ALA A 100 -15.76 -17.13 -39.64
N ASP A 101 -16.78 -17.10 -40.50
CA ASP A 101 -16.93 -16.27 -41.69
C ASP A 101 -17.29 -14.78 -41.43
N GLN A 102 -17.70 -14.44 -40.20
CA GLN A 102 -18.08 -13.08 -39.79
C GLN A 102 -17.23 -12.53 -38.65
N GLN A 103 -16.07 -13.15 -38.36
CA GLN A 103 -15.02 -12.41 -37.69
C GLN A 103 -14.73 -11.19 -38.57
N ALA A 104 -14.90 -9.99 -38.03
CA ALA A 104 -14.45 -8.77 -38.67
C ALA A 104 -12.92 -8.83 -38.76
N THR A 105 -12.43 -9.55 -39.76
CA THR A 105 -11.03 -9.57 -40.17
C THR A 105 -10.78 -8.17 -40.70
N PHE A 106 -10.26 -7.31 -39.83
CA PHE A 106 -9.72 -6.02 -40.25
C PHE A 106 -8.60 -6.36 -41.24
N ASN A 107 -8.93 -6.24 -42.52
CA ASN A 107 -7.94 -6.40 -43.57
C ASN A 107 -6.98 -5.22 -43.41
N LEU A 108 -5.83 -5.46 -42.79
CA LEU A 108 -4.80 -4.45 -42.60
C LEU A 108 -4.41 -3.78 -43.93
N LYS A 109 -4.48 -4.55 -45.04
CA LYS A 109 -4.30 -4.05 -46.41
C LYS A 109 -5.31 -2.98 -46.83
N LYS A 110 -6.54 -2.99 -46.28
CA LYS A 110 -7.57 -1.98 -46.55
C LYS A 110 -7.47 -0.75 -45.63
N LEU A 111 -6.75 -0.87 -44.52
CA LEU A 111 -6.52 0.20 -43.55
C LEU A 111 -5.22 0.95 -43.81
N LEU A 112 -4.25 0.29 -44.45
CA LEU A 112 -3.03 0.91 -44.93
C LEU A 112 -3.33 1.63 -46.25
N PRO A 113 -2.95 2.91 -46.39
CA PRO A 113 -2.86 3.55 -47.70
C PRO A 113 -1.97 2.70 -48.62
N ASP A 114 -2.37 2.51 -49.88
CA ASP A 114 -1.57 1.76 -50.84
C ASP A 114 -0.17 2.38 -50.93
N PHE A 115 0.83 1.60 -50.53
CA PHE A 115 2.20 2.06 -50.49
C PHE A 115 2.85 1.80 -51.84
N ASP A 116 2.85 2.82 -52.71
CA ASP A 116 3.56 2.76 -53.98
C ASP A 116 5.04 3.12 -53.77
N PRO A 117 5.98 2.16 -53.94
CA PRO A 117 7.40 2.40 -53.73
C PRO A 117 8.03 3.32 -54.79
N GLN A 118 7.28 3.71 -55.83
CA GLN A 118 7.74 4.62 -56.87
C GLN A 118 7.28 6.08 -56.69
N ASP A 119 6.23 6.34 -55.90
CA ASP A 119 5.67 7.70 -55.73
C ASP A 119 6.08 8.35 -54.39
N LEU A 120 6.59 7.55 -53.45
CA LEU A 120 7.11 8.03 -52.19
C LEU A 120 8.63 8.17 -52.28
N GLY A 121 9.06 9.35 -52.72
CA GLY A 121 10.37 9.86 -52.34
C GLY A 121 10.57 9.60 -50.85
N HIS A 122 11.62 8.83 -50.54
CA HIS A 122 12.10 8.46 -49.21
C HIS A 122 11.54 9.42 -48.13
N ASP A 123 10.60 8.94 -47.30
CA ASP A 123 10.19 9.50 -45.99
C ASP A 123 8.73 9.93 -45.74
N PRO A 124 7.74 9.02 -45.83
CA PRO A 124 6.47 9.24 -45.13
C PRO A 124 6.57 8.99 -43.63
N PHE A 125 7.49 8.12 -43.17
CA PHE A 125 7.56 7.66 -41.78
C PHE A 125 8.45 8.53 -40.87
N LEU A 126 9.38 9.32 -41.42
CA LEU A 126 10.24 10.20 -40.62
C LEU A 126 9.52 11.50 -40.19
N ASN A 127 8.58 11.99 -41.00
CA ASN A 127 7.78 13.19 -40.67
C ASN A 127 6.78 12.97 -39.52
N LEU A 128 6.43 11.71 -39.20
CA LEU A 128 5.50 11.40 -38.11
C LEU A 128 6.16 11.58 -36.74
N PHE A 129 7.46 11.32 -36.63
CA PHE A 129 8.22 11.49 -35.39
C PHE A 129 8.56 12.97 -35.10
N GLU A 130 8.76 13.81 -36.13
CA GLU A 130 9.06 15.22 -35.92
C GLU A 130 7.88 16.04 -35.38
N ARG A 131 6.63 15.64 -35.65
CA ARG A 131 5.43 16.36 -35.17
C ARG A 131 5.15 16.20 -33.67
N GLN A 132 5.81 15.29 -32.96
CA GLN A 132 5.65 15.13 -31.50
C GLN A 132 6.72 15.83 -30.66
N ARG A 133 7.62 16.64 -31.27
CA ARG A 133 8.71 17.34 -30.57
C ARG A 133 8.65 18.87 -30.63
N LYS A 134 7.47 19.46 -30.83
CA LYS A 134 7.30 20.91 -30.62
C LYS A 134 6.20 21.14 -29.59
N PHE A 135 6.61 21.87 -28.54
CA PHE A 135 5.89 22.30 -27.34
C PHE A 135 4.46 22.77 -27.61
#